data_AF-A0A7W7W4W8-F1
#
_entry.id   AF-A0A7W7W4W8-F1
#
_cell.length_a   1.000
_cell.length_b   1.000
_cell.length_c   1.000
_cell.angle_alpha   90.00
_cell.angle_beta   90.00
_cell.angle_gamma   90.00
#
_symmetry.space_group_name_H-M   'P 1'
#
loop_
_entity.id
_entity.type
_entity.pdbx_description
1 polymer ?
#
loop_
_entity_poly.entity_id
_entity_poly.type
_entity_poly.pdbx_seq_one_letter_code
_entity_poly.pdbx_strand_id
1 'polypeptide(L)'
;MSGTLNQEQALERVEQHIGNATANLPDSLHTESLGVIDGASCDDPTDNGPKVRIIVSHKYWLDGLQPEDNEHHAELLHQHWTNNGYTVLTDDRPDEIYISVENNEDGFRMSLQESAEGSLSLGASSPCIWPNGSPE
;
A
#
# COMPACT_ATOMS: atom_id res chain seq x y z
N MET A 1 23.94 4.46 -13.20
CA MET A 1 23.99 4.02 -11.80
C MET A 1 22.58 3.59 -11.43
N SER A 2 22.29 2.29 -11.44
CA SER A 2 21.03 1.78 -10.87
C SER A 2 21.22 1.74 -9.36
N GLY A 3 20.88 2.84 -8.68
CA GLY A 3 20.79 2.84 -7.23
C GLY A 3 19.59 1.99 -6.83
N THR A 4 19.80 1.01 -5.98
CA THR A 4 18.70 0.33 -5.29
C THR A 4 17.94 1.35 -4.46
N LEU A 5 16.62 1.22 -4.37
CA LEU A 5 15.76 2.10 -3.58
C LEU A 5 16.19 2.06 -2.10
N ASN A 6 16.50 3.22 -1.51
CA ASN A 6 16.83 3.32 -0.09
C ASN A 6 15.56 3.54 0.76
N GLN A 7 15.70 3.56 2.08
CA GLN A 7 14.57 3.68 3.01
C GLN A 7 13.72 4.94 2.79
N GLU A 8 14.37 6.11 2.65
CA GLU A 8 13.70 7.39 2.45
C GLU A 8 12.94 7.42 1.11
N GLN A 9 13.59 6.99 0.03
CA GLN A 9 12.99 6.90 -1.30
C GLN A 9 11.84 5.88 -1.35
N ALA A 10 11.93 4.80 -0.57
CA ALA A 10 10.85 3.84 -0.47
C ALA A 10 9.65 4.41 0.28
N LEU A 11 9.87 5.20 1.34
CA LEU A 11 8.78 5.87 2.04
C LEU A 11 8.12 6.93 1.14
N GLU A 12 8.90 7.72 0.39
CA GLU A 12 8.35 8.63 -0.62
C GLU A 12 7.50 7.90 -1.67
N ARG A 13 7.95 6.70 -2.10
CA ARG A 13 7.20 5.87 -3.05
C ARG A 13 5.91 5.29 -2.44
N VAL A 14 5.92 4.92 -1.17
CA VAL A 14 4.71 4.55 -0.41
C VAL A 14 3.69 5.69 -0.47
N GLU A 15 4.10 6.91 -0.13
CA GLU A 15 3.23 8.08 -0.18
C GLU A 15 2.71 8.38 -1.58
N GLN A 16 3.57 8.22 -2.59
CA GLN A 16 3.18 8.43 -3.98
C GLN A 16 2.08 7.45 -4.43
N HIS A 17 2.20 6.16 -4.07
CA HIS A 17 1.19 5.16 -4.40
C HIS A 17 -0.14 5.43 -3.69
N ILE A 18 -0.09 5.83 -2.40
CA ILE A 18 -1.29 6.22 -1.64
C ILE A 18 -1.95 7.45 -2.26
N GLY A 19 -1.18 8.51 -2.54
CA GLY A 19 -1.69 9.75 -3.14
C GLY A 19 -2.28 9.55 -4.54
N ASN A 20 -1.66 8.71 -5.36
CA ASN A 20 -2.19 8.38 -6.69
C ASN A 20 -3.52 7.64 -6.62
N ALA A 21 -3.68 6.73 -5.65
CA ALA A 21 -4.91 5.98 -5.46
C ALA A 21 -6.04 6.87 -4.91
N THR A 22 -5.76 7.66 -3.86
CA THR A 22 -6.76 8.53 -3.22
C THR A 22 -7.22 9.68 -4.10
N ALA A 23 -6.43 10.10 -5.10
CA ALA A 23 -6.85 11.09 -6.10
C ALA A 23 -8.06 10.66 -6.96
N ASN A 24 -8.46 9.38 -6.92
CA ASN A 24 -9.64 8.86 -7.62
C ASN A 24 -10.88 8.79 -6.71
N LEU A 25 -10.76 9.22 -5.45
CA LEU A 25 -11.84 9.24 -4.47
C LEU A 25 -12.43 10.65 -4.34
N PRO A 26 -13.59 10.81 -3.69
CA PRO A 26 -14.25 12.11 -3.55
C PRO A 26 -13.37 13.18 -2.89
N ASP A 27 -13.57 14.44 -3.26
CA ASP A 27 -12.86 15.60 -2.68
C ASP A 27 -13.10 15.79 -1.17
N SER A 28 -14.14 15.15 -0.61
CA SER A 28 -14.41 15.14 0.82
C SER A 28 -13.45 14.24 1.61
N LEU A 29 -12.65 13.42 0.93
CA LEU A 29 -11.71 12.51 1.54
C LEU A 29 -10.62 13.28 2.30
N HIS A 30 -10.38 12.84 3.54
CA HIS A 30 -9.22 13.21 4.32
C HIS A 30 -8.54 11.94 4.84
N THR A 31 -7.20 11.96 4.91
CA THR A 31 -6.43 10.81 5.37
C THR A 31 -5.92 11.04 6.79
N GLU A 32 -6.29 10.19 7.75
CA GLU A 32 -5.72 10.18 9.09
C GLU A 32 -4.68 9.06 9.19
N SER A 33 -3.46 9.36 9.63
CA SER A 33 -2.39 8.36 9.73
C SER A 33 -2.73 7.32 10.80
N LEU A 34 -2.74 6.05 10.38
CA LEU A 34 -2.85 4.89 11.27
C LEU A 34 -1.49 4.42 11.81
N GLY A 35 -0.40 4.89 11.20
CA GLY A 35 0.96 4.59 11.61
C GLY A 35 1.88 4.32 10.42
N VAL A 36 3.14 4.67 10.63
CA VAL A 36 4.24 4.40 9.71
C VAL A 36 5.14 3.31 10.28
N ILE A 37 5.56 2.39 9.42
CA ILE A 37 6.67 1.49 9.67
C ILE A 37 7.78 1.96 8.74
N ASP A 38 8.82 2.55 9.31
CA ASP A 38 9.97 3.07 8.56
C ASP A 38 11.12 2.06 8.48
N GLY A 39 10.96 0.85 9.04
CA GLY A 39 11.93 -0.23 8.87
C GLY A 39 11.59 -1.46 9.71
N ALA A 40 10.81 -2.38 9.14
CA ALA A 40 10.64 -3.72 9.69
C ALA A 40 11.56 -4.70 8.96
N SER A 41 12.20 -5.61 9.71
CA SER A 41 13.12 -6.59 9.13
C SER A 41 12.41 -7.52 8.13
N CYS A 42 13.01 -7.68 6.96
CA CYS A 42 12.69 -8.75 6.01
C CYS A 42 13.43 -10.03 6.39
N ASP A 43 13.15 -10.59 7.56
CA ASP A 43 13.70 -11.88 7.98
C ASP A 43 12.73 -12.99 7.59
N ASP A 44 12.61 -13.27 6.29
CA ASP A 44 12.05 -14.56 5.88
C ASP A 44 13.15 -15.62 6.00
N PRO A 45 13.07 -16.56 6.96
CA PRO A 45 14.10 -17.57 7.15
C PRO A 45 14.27 -18.51 5.96
N THR A 46 13.36 -18.50 4.99
CA THR A 46 13.39 -19.33 3.79
C THR A 46 14.04 -18.65 2.58
N ASP A 47 14.24 -17.32 2.62
CA ASP A 47 14.73 -16.56 1.47
C ASP A 47 16.26 -16.54 1.34
N ASN A 48 16.98 -17.05 2.36
CA ASN A 48 18.45 -17.03 2.49
C ASN A 48 19.07 -15.65 2.19
N GLY A 49 18.29 -14.59 2.32
CA GLY A 49 18.66 -13.24 2.02
C GLY A 49 19.46 -12.63 3.17
N PRO A 50 20.17 -11.52 2.91
CA PRO A 50 20.87 -10.79 3.94
C PRO A 50 19.87 -10.21 4.95
N LYS A 51 20.08 -10.50 6.24
CA LYS A 51 19.21 -10.15 7.40
C LYS A 51 19.09 -8.65 7.71
N VAL A 52 19.45 -7.79 6.76
CA VAL A 52 19.51 -6.33 6.92
C VAL A 52 18.56 -5.60 5.98
N ARG A 53 17.83 -6.33 5.13
CA ARG A 53 16.78 -5.74 4.30
C ARG A 53 15.57 -5.39 5.15
N ILE A 54 14.87 -4.34 4.76
CA ILE A 54 13.70 -3.83 5.47
C ILE A 54 12.51 -3.65 4.53
N ILE A 55 11.32 -3.61 5.10
CA ILE A 55 10.11 -3.05 4.50
C ILE A 55 9.79 -1.74 5.19
N VAL A 56 9.33 -0.78 4.39
CA VAL A 56 8.63 0.40 4.88
C VAL A 56 7.17 0.36 4.46
N SER A 57 6.28 0.91 5.27
CA SER A 57 4.86 0.99 4.97
C SER A 57 4.19 2.14 5.69
N HIS A 58 3.10 2.65 5.12
CA HIS A 58 2.21 3.58 5.79
C HIS A 58 0.77 3.15 5.57
N LYS A 59 -0.05 3.27 6.62
CA LYS A 59 -1.48 3.05 6.57
C LYS A 59 -2.22 4.32 6.99
N TYR A 60 -3.37 4.56 6.35
CA TYR A 60 -4.26 5.68 6.66
C TYR A 60 -5.70 5.18 6.80
N TRP A 61 -6.46 5.83 7.68
CA TRP A 61 -7.92 5.87 7.57
C TRP A 61 -8.31 6.79 6.41
N LEU A 62 -9.40 6.44 5.73
CA LEU A 62 -10.03 7.24 4.69
C LEU A 62 -11.30 7.90 5.26
N ASP A 63 -11.12 9.04 5.90
CA ASP A 63 -12.20 9.78 6.55
C ASP A 63 -12.99 10.64 5.56
N GLY A 64 -14.24 10.95 5.90
CA GLY A 64 -15.12 11.77 5.05
C GLY A 64 -15.79 11.00 3.91
N LEU A 65 -15.62 9.68 3.87
CA LEU A 65 -16.38 8.75 3.04
C LEU A 65 -17.61 8.23 3.80
N GLN A 66 -18.70 7.99 3.10
CA GLN A 66 -19.91 7.41 3.70
C GLN A 66 -19.86 5.88 3.59
N PRO A 67 -20.09 5.12 4.68
CA PRO A 67 -20.01 3.66 4.66
C PRO A 67 -20.94 3.00 3.63
N GLU A 68 -22.11 3.59 3.35
CA GLU A 68 -23.03 3.10 2.32
C GLU A 68 -22.45 3.09 0.90
N ASP A 69 -21.40 3.88 0.65
CA ASP A 69 -20.71 3.99 -0.63
C ASP A 69 -19.39 3.18 -0.68
N ASN A 70 -19.08 2.40 0.37
CA ASN A 70 -17.80 1.69 0.46
C ASN A 70 -17.56 0.71 -0.71
N GLU A 71 -18.58 0.00 -1.17
CA GLU A 71 -18.47 -0.87 -2.36
C GLU A 71 -18.10 -0.07 -3.61
N HIS A 72 -18.67 1.13 -3.76
CA HIS A 72 -18.38 2.02 -4.87
C HIS A 72 -16.94 2.55 -4.79
N HIS A 73 -16.49 2.97 -3.60
CA HIS A 73 -15.12 3.42 -3.38
C HIS A 73 -14.09 2.29 -3.62
N ALA A 74 -14.41 1.07 -3.18
CA ALA A 74 -13.60 -0.10 -3.44
C ALA A 74 -13.47 -0.38 -4.95
N GLU A 75 -14.56 -0.21 -5.70
CA GLU A 75 -14.53 -0.36 -7.16
C GLU A 75 -13.70 0.72 -7.86
N LEU A 76 -13.76 1.98 -7.41
CA LEU A 76 -12.91 3.05 -7.94
C LEU A 76 -11.42 2.75 -7.75
N LEU A 77 -11.03 2.28 -6.56
CA LEU A 77 -9.65 1.90 -6.27
C LEU A 77 -9.21 0.68 -7.08
N HIS A 78 -10.07 -0.34 -7.19
CA HIS A 78 -9.83 -1.52 -8.03
C HIS A 78 -9.61 -1.14 -9.49
N GLN A 79 -10.43 -0.25 -10.05
CA GLN A 79 -10.27 0.27 -11.40
C GLN A 79 -8.98 1.07 -11.56
N HIS A 80 -8.63 1.92 -10.59
CA HIS A 80 -7.36 2.63 -10.61
C HIS A 80 -6.19 1.64 -10.70
N TRP A 81 -6.13 0.63 -9.83
CA TRP A 81 -5.05 -0.34 -9.81
C TRP A 81 -4.94 -1.14 -11.09
N THR A 82 -6.05 -1.71 -11.57
CA THR A 82 -6.07 -2.52 -12.80
C THR A 82 -5.70 -1.71 -14.05
N ASN A 83 -5.98 -0.41 -14.08
CA ASN A 83 -5.58 0.48 -15.16
C ASN A 83 -4.12 0.98 -15.06
N ASN A 84 -3.50 0.91 -13.88
CA ASN A 84 -2.17 1.48 -13.62
C ASN A 84 -1.10 0.40 -13.35
N GLY A 85 -1.27 -0.77 -13.94
CA GLY A 85 -0.23 -1.80 -13.96
C GLY A 85 -0.07 -2.55 -12.65
N TYR A 86 -1.14 -2.65 -11.84
CA TYR A 86 -1.16 -3.51 -10.68
C TYR A 86 -1.76 -4.87 -10.99
N THR A 87 -1.24 -5.90 -10.33
CA THR A 87 -1.83 -7.24 -10.29
C THR A 87 -2.63 -7.39 -8.99
N VAL A 88 -3.87 -7.86 -9.08
CA VAL A 88 -4.69 -8.19 -7.91
C VAL A 88 -4.16 -9.48 -7.28
N LEU A 89 -3.81 -9.42 -6.00
CA LEU A 89 -3.37 -10.57 -5.21
C LEU A 89 -4.55 -11.23 -4.49
N THR A 90 -5.43 -10.42 -3.91
CA THR A 90 -6.64 -10.85 -3.20
C THR A 90 -7.75 -9.84 -3.44
N ASP A 91 -8.98 -10.32 -3.61
CA ASP A 91 -10.21 -9.53 -3.60
C ASP A 91 -11.30 -10.40 -2.96
N ASP A 92 -11.67 -10.08 -1.72
CA ASP A 92 -12.59 -10.88 -0.90
C ASP A 92 -14.04 -10.35 -0.96
N ARG A 93 -14.32 -9.40 -1.85
CA ARG A 93 -15.67 -8.86 -2.06
C ARG A 93 -16.58 -9.90 -2.72
N PRO A 94 -17.90 -9.89 -2.43
CA PRO A 94 -18.59 -8.94 -1.54
C PRO A 94 -18.62 -9.36 -0.06
N ASP A 95 -17.97 -10.47 0.31
CA ASP A 95 -18.04 -11.00 1.68
C ASP A 95 -17.30 -10.09 2.69
N GLU A 96 -16.15 -9.55 2.29
CA GLU A 96 -15.39 -8.54 3.02
C GLU A 96 -14.84 -7.49 2.04
N ILE A 97 -14.88 -6.21 2.39
CA ILE A 97 -14.17 -5.19 1.61
C ILE A 97 -12.69 -5.26 1.98
N TYR A 98 -12.01 -6.21 1.35
CA TYR A 98 -10.57 -6.38 1.37
C TYR A 98 -10.06 -6.61 -0.05
N ILE A 99 -9.13 -5.76 -0.48
CA ILE A 99 -8.44 -5.88 -1.77
C ILE A 99 -6.96 -5.66 -1.51
N SER A 100 -6.11 -6.53 -2.04
CA SER A 100 -4.67 -6.31 -2.07
C SER A 100 -4.10 -6.45 -3.47
N VAL A 101 -3.15 -5.58 -3.80
CA VAL A 101 -2.57 -5.49 -5.14
C VAL A 101 -1.05 -5.32 -5.05
N GLU A 102 -0.34 -5.68 -6.11
CA GLU A 102 1.10 -5.44 -6.28
C GLU A 102 1.36 -4.70 -7.59
N ASN A 103 2.12 -3.62 -7.54
CA ASN A 103 2.53 -2.88 -8.72
C ASN A 103 3.58 -3.68 -9.50
N ASN A 104 3.34 -3.90 -10.79
CA ASN A 104 4.21 -4.76 -11.61
C ASN A 104 5.57 -4.12 -11.95
N GLU A 105 5.72 -2.80 -11.82
CA GLU A 105 6.96 -2.08 -12.16
C GLU A 105 7.94 -2.07 -10.99
N ASP A 106 7.46 -1.75 -9.78
CA ASP A 106 8.32 -1.55 -8.61
C ASP A 106 8.09 -2.52 -7.45
N GLY A 107 7.10 -3.42 -7.56
CA GLY A 107 6.81 -4.45 -6.56
C GLY A 107 6.21 -3.91 -5.25
N PHE A 108 5.79 -2.64 -5.22
CA PHE A 108 5.08 -2.08 -4.07
C PHE A 108 3.70 -2.70 -3.97
N ARG A 109 3.26 -2.95 -2.74
CA ARG A 109 1.93 -3.49 -2.47
C ARG A 109 1.03 -2.42 -1.91
N MET A 110 -0.26 -2.52 -2.23
CA MET A 110 -1.31 -1.73 -1.61
C MET A 110 -2.41 -2.63 -1.09
N SER A 111 -3.13 -2.17 -0.08
CA SER A 111 -4.36 -2.83 0.37
C SER A 111 -5.42 -1.85 0.82
N LEU A 112 -6.66 -2.14 0.43
CA LEU A 112 -7.88 -1.55 0.97
C LEU A 112 -8.49 -2.53 1.98
N GLN A 113 -8.96 -2.02 3.10
CA GLN A 113 -9.68 -2.80 4.10
C GLN A 113 -10.76 -1.97 4.79
N GLU A 114 -11.96 -2.54 4.93
CA GLU A 114 -13.03 -2.02 5.79
C GLU A 114 -12.92 -2.54 7.23
N SER A 115 -13.14 -1.66 8.21
CA SER A 115 -13.20 -2.04 9.63
C SER A 115 -14.57 -2.61 10.01
N ALA A 116 -14.68 -3.21 11.19
CA ALA A 116 -15.97 -3.68 11.70
C ALA A 116 -17.02 -2.56 11.87
N GLU A 117 -16.57 -1.32 11.98
CA GLU A 117 -17.38 -0.11 12.09
C GLU A 117 -17.73 0.53 10.73
N GLY A 118 -17.25 -0.03 9.61
CA GLY A 118 -17.49 0.48 8.26
C GLY A 118 -16.52 1.57 7.79
N SER A 119 -15.43 1.82 8.53
CA SER A 119 -14.40 2.77 8.10
C SER A 119 -13.42 2.11 7.13
N LEU A 120 -13.12 2.76 6.01
CA LEU A 120 -12.11 2.28 5.07
C LEU A 120 -10.71 2.70 5.50
N SER A 121 -9.74 1.81 5.33
CA SER A 121 -8.32 2.08 5.46
C SER A 121 -7.56 1.68 4.21
N LEU A 122 -6.54 2.46 3.88
CA LEU A 122 -5.66 2.23 2.74
C LEU A 122 -4.22 2.17 3.24
N GLY A 123 -3.47 1.16 2.83
CA GLY A 123 -2.05 1.06 3.11
C GLY A 123 -1.24 0.80 1.86
N ALA A 124 0.03 1.20 1.89
CA ALA A 124 1.03 0.78 0.92
C ALA A 124 2.33 0.35 1.62
N SER A 125 3.03 -0.60 1.02
CA SER A 125 4.31 -1.10 1.51
C SER A 125 5.31 -1.34 0.38
N SER A 126 6.58 -1.14 0.69
CA SER A 126 7.67 -1.44 -0.23
C SER A 126 7.87 -2.96 -0.37
N PRO A 127 8.51 -3.43 -1.46
CA PRO A 127 9.20 -4.70 -1.42
C PRO A 127 10.34 -4.65 -0.38
N CYS A 128 11.00 -5.79 -0.13
CA CYS A 128 12.20 -5.82 0.68
C CYS A 128 13.34 -5.04 0.03
N ILE A 129 13.75 -3.95 0.66
CA ILE A 129 14.79 -3.03 0.18
C ILE A 129 16.03 -3.06 1.06
N TRP A 130 17.12 -2.54 0.53
CA TRP A 130 18.31 -2.25 1.31
C TRP A 130 18.18 -0.86 1.95
N PRO A 131 18.37 -0.70 3.27
CA PRO A 131 18.19 0.59 3.94
C PRO A 131 18.98 1.73 3.28
N ASN A 132 20.23 1.45 2.89
CA ASN A 132 21.15 2.40 2.25
C ASN A 132 21.09 2.37 0.70
N GLY A 133 20.18 1.60 0.11
CA GLY A 133 20.05 1.51 -1.34
C GLY A 133 21.19 0.74 -2.03
N SER A 134 21.89 -0.15 -1.32
CA SER A 134 22.79 -1.17 -1.89
C SER A 134 23.04 -2.29 -0.89
N PRO A 135 23.37 -3.52 -1.34
CA PRO A 135 24.02 -4.50 -0.48
C PRO A 135 25.29 -3.91 0.13
N GLU A 136 25.50 -4.12 1.44
CA GLU A 136 26.79 -3.80 2.10
C GLU A 136 27.89 -4.80 1.72
#